data_AF-A0A4P2Q3A4-F1
#
_entry.id   AF-A0A4P2Q3A4-F1
#
_cell.length_a   1.000
_cell.length_b   1.000
_cell.length_c   1.000
_cell.angle_alpha   90.00
_cell.angle_beta   90.00
_cell.angle_gamma   90.00
#
_symmetry.space_group_name_H-M   'P 1'
#
loop_
_entity.id
_entity.type
_entity.pdbx_description
1 polymer ?
#
loop_
_entity_poly.entity_id
_entity_poly.type
_entity_poly.pdbx_seq_one_letter_code
_entity_poly.pdbx_strand_id
1 'polypeptide(L)'
;MRRAPGSGRGGVRHGGVGRGAVGRGAVGRARGAAPAAARLASVALLALSLCAPLACRRESSTGATVAPPPSGPPPTAAPRPPSPRLTDPRWRRAAGDDPLELARLAEAEGATELLAALDDGGEIERTALRALPYADDADLGLAPLAERARAAPVASLGPLLEALLGIAGRPPRPREPLDPDGLRVAAAVLLELSGRQDLPAAQRALAISAARALADKGLLDPGRIPADLDPDVSPQGSAAGQAPP
;
A
#
# COMPACT_ATOMS: atom_id res chain seq x y z
N MET A 1 -2.15 -23.99 55.13
CA MET A 1 -3.60 -24.21 55.36
C MET A 1 -4.36 -22.90 55.21
N ARG A 2 -5.13 -22.73 54.12
CA ARG A 2 -6.46 -22.10 54.06
C ARG A 2 -6.85 -21.93 52.59
N ARG A 3 -7.76 -22.81 52.15
CA ARG A 3 -8.52 -22.73 50.90
C ARG A 3 -9.60 -21.64 51.04
N ALA A 4 -9.92 -20.97 49.93
CA ALA A 4 -11.28 -20.56 49.62
C ALA A 4 -11.47 -20.46 48.09
N PRO A 5 -12.43 -21.20 47.50
CA PRO A 5 -12.82 -21.09 46.10
C PRO A 5 -14.03 -20.16 45.95
N GLY A 6 -13.96 -19.21 45.02
CA GLY A 6 -15.07 -18.32 44.66
C GLY A 6 -15.46 -18.51 43.20
N SER A 7 -16.21 -19.57 42.91
CA SER A 7 -16.71 -19.91 41.58
C SER A 7 -17.97 -19.09 41.26
N GLY A 8 -17.80 -17.93 40.62
CA GLY A 8 -18.90 -17.11 40.10
C GLY A 8 -19.25 -17.50 38.66
N ARG A 9 -20.23 -18.40 38.48
CA ARG A 9 -20.87 -18.66 37.18
C ARG A 9 -21.83 -17.52 36.85
N GLY A 10 -21.38 -16.54 36.08
CA GLY A 10 -22.24 -15.55 35.43
C GLY A 10 -22.74 -16.08 34.09
N GLY A 11 -23.99 -16.57 34.06
CA GLY A 11 -24.66 -16.97 32.82
C GLY A 11 -25.01 -15.73 31.99
N VAL A 12 -24.38 -15.58 30.83
CA VAL A 12 -24.79 -14.59 29.83
C VAL A 12 -25.87 -15.23 28.95
N ARG A 13 -27.07 -14.68 29.09
CA ARG A 13 -28.26 -15.04 28.32
C ARG A 13 -28.07 -14.63 26.86
N HIS A 14 -28.19 -15.58 25.94
CA HIS A 14 -28.40 -15.32 24.53
C HIS A 14 -29.75 -14.63 24.33
N GLY A 15 -29.73 -13.31 24.22
CA GLY A 15 -30.84 -12.52 23.72
C GLY A 15 -30.94 -12.68 22.20
N GLY A 16 -31.82 -13.57 21.76
CA GLY A 16 -32.24 -13.64 20.37
C GLY A 16 -32.98 -12.36 20.00
N VAL A 17 -32.45 -11.63 19.02
CA VAL A 17 -33.14 -10.49 18.41
C VAL A 17 -33.32 -10.77 16.93
N GLY A 18 -34.58 -11.06 16.59
CA GLY A 18 -35.24 -10.54 15.40
C GLY A 18 -34.63 -10.87 14.04
N ARG A 19 -35.06 -12.00 13.46
CA ARG A 19 -35.19 -12.13 12.00
C ARG A 19 -36.23 -11.11 11.52
N GLY A 20 -35.77 -9.91 11.18
CA GLY A 20 -36.52 -8.94 10.40
C GLY A 20 -36.42 -9.30 8.92
N ALA A 21 -37.41 -10.04 8.42
CA ALA A 21 -37.64 -10.21 6.99
C ALA A 21 -38.08 -8.86 6.41
N VAL A 22 -37.16 -8.13 5.77
CA VAL A 22 -37.49 -6.90 5.03
C VAL A 22 -37.23 -7.14 3.56
N GLY A 23 -38.34 -7.32 2.84
CA GLY A 23 -38.58 -6.79 1.50
C GLY A 23 -37.55 -7.11 0.42
N ARG A 24 -37.79 -8.19 -0.32
CA ARG A 24 -37.42 -8.26 -1.74
C ARG A 24 -38.21 -7.20 -2.52
N GLY A 25 -37.63 -6.01 -2.63
CA GLY A 25 -38.02 -5.03 -3.62
C GLY A 25 -37.43 -5.44 -4.97
N ALA A 26 -38.24 -6.11 -5.80
CA ALA A 26 -37.97 -6.29 -7.21
C ALA A 26 -38.08 -4.92 -7.90
N VAL A 27 -36.95 -4.25 -8.11
CA VAL A 27 -36.89 -3.04 -8.95
C VAL A 27 -36.45 -3.44 -10.34
N GLY A 28 -37.29 -3.07 -11.30
CA GLY A 28 -37.32 -3.56 -12.67
C GLY A 28 -35.99 -3.43 -13.42
N ARG A 29 -35.69 -4.50 -14.16
CA ARG A 29 -34.88 -4.45 -15.38
C ARG A 29 -35.52 -3.45 -16.36
N ALA A 30 -34.99 -2.24 -16.41
CA ALA A 30 -35.16 -1.39 -17.58
C ALA A 30 -34.13 -1.82 -18.63
N ARG A 31 -34.57 -2.68 -19.56
CA ARG A 31 -33.90 -2.91 -20.83
C ARG A 31 -33.99 -1.61 -21.65
N GLY A 32 -33.00 -0.75 -21.53
CA GLY A 32 -32.75 0.34 -22.47
C GLY A 32 -31.95 -0.20 -23.64
N ALA A 33 -32.62 -0.41 -24.77
CA ALA A 33 -32.00 -0.71 -26.05
C ALA A 33 -31.76 0.58 -26.85
N ALA A 34 -30.75 0.50 -27.73
CA ALA A 34 -30.45 1.33 -28.91
C ALA A 34 -29.51 2.55 -28.72
N PRO A 35 -28.80 3.02 -29.79
CA PRO A 35 -28.58 2.42 -31.11
C PRO A 35 -27.09 2.28 -31.51
N ALA A 36 -26.84 1.35 -32.45
CA ALA A 36 -25.66 1.31 -33.28
C ALA A 36 -25.86 2.25 -34.51
N ALA A 37 -25.04 3.29 -34.61
CA ALA A 37 -24.69 4.10 -35.80
C ALA A 37 -23.96 5.36 -35.25
N ALA A 38 -22.85 5.88 -35.75
CA ALA A 38 -22.39 5.92 -37.13
C ALA A 38 -20.86 5.92 -37.22
N ARG A 39 -20.40 5.33 -38.32
CA ARG A 39 -19.06 5.44 -38.86
C ARG A 39 -18.82 6.87 -39.37
N LEU A 40 -17.58 7.37 -39.28
CA LEU A 40 -16.73 7.80 -40.41
C LEU A 40 -15.76 8.93 -40.03
N ALA A 41 -14.49 8.66 -40.34
CA ALA A 41 -13.50 9.57 -40.92
C ALA A 41 -13.10 10.84 -40.17
N SER A 42 -11.85 10.85 -39.68
CA SER A 42 -10.90 11.92 -40.01
C SER A 42 -9.48 11.38 -39.98
N VAL A 43 -9.02 11.00 -41.17
CA VAL A 43 -7.60 10.89 -41.54
C VAL A 43 -7.17 12.29 -42.00
N ALA A 44 -6.21 12.90 -41.33
CA ALA A 44 -5.31 13.94 -41.87
C ALA A 44 -4.20 14.22 -40.83
N LEU A 45 -2.99 13.67 -41.00
CA LEU A 45 -1.85 14.26 -41.72
C LEU A 45 -1.21 15.48 -41.02
N LEU A 46 -0.18 15.19 -40.21
CA LEU A 46 1.01 16.00 -39.92
C LEU A 46 2.01 15.03 -39.25
N ALA A 47 2.99 14.41 -39.90
CA ALA A 47 3.98 14.88 -40.86
C ALA A 47 4.70 16.15 -40.40
N LEU A 48 5.53 16.03 -39.34
CA LEU A 48 6.82 16.73 -39.22
C LEU A 48 7.57 16.27 -37.96
N SER A 49 8.72 15.62 -38.12
CA SER A 49 9.98 15.89 -37.39
C SER A 49 10.88 14.64 -37.44
N LEU A 50 11.35 14.34 -38.66
CA LEU A 50 12.65 13.69 -38.86
C LEU A 50 13.73 14.76 -38.66
N CYS A 51 14.88 14.31 -38.15
CA CYS A 51 16.19 14.99 -38.09
C CYS A 51 16.49 15.86 -36.87
N ALA A 52 17.01 15.21 -35.81
CA ALA A 52 18.13 15.76 -35.05
C ALA A 52 19.24 14.68 -34.95
N PRO A 53 20.44 14.93 -35.50
CA PRO A 53 21.52 13.96 -35.57
C PRO A 53 22.33 13.90 -34.27
N LEU A 54 22.80 12.70 -33.94
CA LEU A 54 24.17 12.38 -33.53
C LEU A 54 25.00 13.55 -32.94
N ALA A 55 24.91 13.73 -31.63
CA ALA A 55 26.00 14.30 -30.84
C ALA A 55 26.50 13.25 -29.83
N CYS A 56 27.10 12.19 -30.38
CA CYS A 56 28.00 11.33 -29.63
C CYS A 56 29.25 12.14 -29.26
N ARG A 57 29.20 12.94 -28.18
CA ARG A 57 30.42 13.41 -27.51
C ARG A 57 30.72 12.47 -26.36
N ARG A 58 31.32 11.33 -26.73
CA ARG A 58 31.94 10.38 -25.80
C ARG A 58 33.22 11.05 -25.31
N GLU A 59 33.11 11.80 -24.22
CA GLU A 59 34.27 12.39 -23.56
C GLU A 59 34.96 11.26 -22.76
N SER A 60 36.00 10.72 -23.37
CA SER A 60 36.94 9.80 -22.73
C SER A 60 37.65 10.53 -21.61
N SER A 61 37.08 10.47 -20.40
CA SER A 61 37.76 10.90 -19.19
C SER A 61 38.85 9.87 -18.89
N THR A 62 40.05 10.17 -19.39
CA THR A 62 41.30 9.49 -19.07
C THR A 62 41.44 9.44 -17.55
N GLY A 63 41.44 8.22 -17.02
CA GLY A 63 41.55 7.94 -15.59
C GLY A 63 42.81 8.56 -15.00
N ALA A 64 42.61 9.57 -14.16
CA ALA A 64 43.49 9.80 -13.02
C ALA A 64 43.08 8.79 -11.94
N THR A 65 43.84 7.71 -11.81
CA THR A 65 43.81 6.81 -10.65
C THR A 65 44.29 7.61 -9.44
N VAL A 66 43.39 8.39 -8.85
CA VAL A 66 43.60 9.04 -7.57
C VAL A 66 43.37 7.97 -6.51
N ALA A 67 44.43 7.64 -5.77
CA ALA A 67 44.37 6.70 -4.66
C ALA A 67 43.24 7.10 -3.68
N PRO A 68 42.43 6.14 -3.20
CA PRO A 68 41.36 6.45 -2.27
C PRO A 68 41.94 7.12 -1.02
N PRO A 69 41.38 8.26 -0.57
CA PRO A 69 41.82 8.88 0.67
C PRO A 69 41.60 7.88 1.83
N PRO A 70 42.50 7.86 2.83
CA PRO A 70 42.38 6.96 3.97
C PRO A 70 41.01 7.17 4.62
N SER A 71 40.27 6.06 4.79
CA SER A 71 38.98 6.04 5.48
C SER A 71 39.18 6.52 6.91
N GLY A 72 38.88 7.81 7.14
CA GLY A 72 38.79 8.37 8.48
C GLY A 72 37.72 7.62 9.29
N PRO A 73 37.82 7.61 10.63
CA PRO A 73 36.81 7.00 11.48
C PRO A 73 35.43 7.57 11.16
N PRO A 74 34.36 6.75 11.16
CA PRO A 74 33.02 7.22 10.86
C PRO A 74 32.69 8.37 11.82
N PRO A 75 32.15 9.49 11.32
CA PRO A 75 31.77 10.59 12.18
C PRO A 75 30.74 10.08 13.19
N THR A 76 31.07 10.18 14.48
CA THR A 76 30.13 9.92 15.56
C THR A 76 28.98 10.91 15.42
N ALA A 77 27.82 10.43 14.96
CA ALA A 77 26.64 11.28 14.79
C ALA A 77 26.26 11.85 16.16
N ALA A 78 26.22 13.18 16.26
CA ALA A 78 25.74 13.84 17.46
C ALA A 78 24.27 13.42 17.74
N PRO A 79 23.84 13.34 19.01
CA PRO A 79 22.46 13.03 19.36
C PRO A 79 21.50 14.01 18.67
N ARG A 80 20.53 13.51 17.92
CA ARG A 80 19.49 14.34 17.30
C ARG A 80 18.60 14.94 18.41
N PRO A 81 18.23 16.23 18.34
CA PRO A 81 17.27 16.81 19.28
C PRO A 81 15.93 16.06 19.22
N PRO A 82 15.17 16.01 20.33
CA PRO A 82 13.86 15.36 20.35
C PRO A 82 12.89 16.04 19.38
N SER A 83 12.11 15.24 18.64
CA SER A 83 11.12 15.77 17.70
C SER A 83 10.01 16.55 18.44
N PRO A 84 9.59 17.72 17.92
CA PRO A 84 8.49 18.49 18.51
C PRO A 84 7.17 17.68 18.56
N ARG A 85 7.00 16.72 17.64
CA ARG A 85 5.82 15.84 17.55
C ARG A 85 5.63 14.98 18.80
N LEU A 86 6.69 14.68 19.56
CA LEU A 86 6.59 13.94 20.83
C LEU A 86 5.75 14.67 21.89
N THR A 87 5.77 16.00 21.86
CA THR A 87 5.02 16.83 22.82
C THR A 87 3.67 17.28 22.28
N ASP A 88 3.40 17.07 20.99
CA ASP A 88 2.16 17.50 20.36
C ASP A 88 0.95 16.68 20.88
N PRO A 89 -0.09 17.34 21.43
CA PRO A 89 -1.30 16.67 21.90
C PRO A 89 -2.02 15.81 20.85
N ARG A 90 -1.92 16.13 19.55
CA ARG A 90 -2.52 15.37 18.45
C ARG A 90 -1.80 14.04 18.26
N TRP A 91 -0.48 14.09 18.14
CA TRP A 91 0.38 12.91 18.01
C TRP A 91 0.24 11.98 19.21
N ARG A 92 0.20 12.52 20.44
CA ARG A 92 -0.01 11.69 21.64
C ARG A 92 -1.37 11.00 21.68
N ARG A 93 -2.43 11.64 21.17
CA ARG A 93 -3.76 11.01 21.07
C ARG A 93 -3.79 9.92 20.00
N ALA A 94 -3.14 10.16 18.87
CA ALA A 94 -3.01 9.21 17.78
C ALA A 94 -1.99 8.08 18.04
N ALA A 95 -1.18 8.15 19.11
CA ALA A 95 -0.20 7.12 19.44
C ALA A 95 -0.84 5.77 19.83
N GLY A 96 -2.12 5.78 20.24
CA GLY A 96 -2.91 4.56 20.41
C GLY A 96 -3.30 3.91 19.07
N ASP A 97 -4.20 2.92 19.15
CA ASP A 97 -4.74 2.22 17.96
C ASP A 97 -6.16 2.68 17.60
N ASP A 98 -6.59 3.87 18.05
CA ASP A 98 -7.92 4.41 17.71
C ASP A 98 -7.94 4.94 16.26
N PRO A 99 -8.69 4.30 15.34
CA PRO A 99 -8.76 4.73 13.95
C PRO A 99 -9.26 6.17 13.78
N LEU A 100 -10.10 6.67 14.69
CA LEU A 100 -10.64 8.02 14.61
C LEU A 100 -9.57 9.07 14.94
N GLU A 101 -8.72 8.82 15.93
CA GLU A 101 -7.61 9.72 16.25
C GLU A 101 -6.51 9.67 15.17
N LEU A 102 -6.24 8.50 14.58
CA LEU A 102 -5.34 8.38 13.41
C LEU A 102 -5.88 9.17 12.21
N ALA A 103 -7.18 9.08 11.92
CA ALA A 103 -7.80 9.85 10.83
C ALA A 103 -7.74 11.36 11.09
N ARG A 104 -8.01 11.82 12.32
CA ARG A 104 -7.88 13.24 12.70
C ARG A 104 -6.46 13.75 12.57
N LEU A 105 -5.46 12.93 12.93
CA LEU A 105 -4.06 13.28 12.72
C LEU A 105 -3.76 13.39 11.22
N ALA A 106 -4.22 12.43 10.42
CA ALA A 106 -3.95 12.41 8.98
C ALA A 106 -4.61 13.58 8.24
N GLU A 107 -5.82 13.99 8.63
CA GLU A 107 -6.48 15.20 8.12
C GLU A 107 -5.70 16.48 8.48
N ALA A 108 -5.16 16.55 9.69
CA ALA A 108 -4.46 17.73 10.19
C ALA A 108 -3.06 17.90 9.58
N GLU A 109 -2.33 16.81 9.37
CA GLU A 109 -0.94 16.82 8.90
C GLU A 109 -0.83 16.62 7.38
N GLY A 110 -1.68 15.79 6.78
CA GLY A 110 -1.56 15.37 5.38
C GLY A 110 -0.44 14.35 5.15
N ALA A 111 -0.41 13.75 3.97
CA ALA A 111 0.53 12.67 3.64
C ALA A 111 2.00 13.13 3.66
N THR A 112 2.27 14.35 3.17
CA THR A 112 3.64 14.90 3.09
C THR A 112 4.28 15.04 4.48
N GLU A 113 3.58 15.62 5.45
CA GLU A 113 4.12 15.79 6.81
C GLU A 113 4.22 14.46 7.57
N LEU A 114 3.27 13.54 7.34
CA LEU A 114 3.37 12.18 7.89
C LEU A 114 4.58 11.42 7.33
N LEU A 115 4.91 11.57 6.05
CA LEU A 115 6.12 10.98 5.47
C LEU A 115 7.41 11.57 6.04
N ALA A 116 7.42 12.89 6.32
CA ALA A 116 8.54 13.56 6.98
C ALA A 116 8.71 13.07 8.43
N ALA A 117 7.61 12.78 9.13
CA ALA A 117 7.63 12.25 10.49
C ALA A 117 8.25 10.83 10.58
N LEU A 118 8.38 10.10 9.47
CA LEU A 118 9.08 8.81 9.46
C LEU A 118 10.56 8.95 9.82
N ASP A 119 11.17 10.10 9.53
CA ASP A 119 12.57 10.35 9.88
C ASP A 119 12.77 10.55 11.38
N ASP A 120 11.72 10.81 12.16
CA ASP A 120 11.79 10.96 13.62
C ASP A 120 12.00 9.61 14.34
N GLY A 121 11.62 8.50 13.70
CA GLY A 121 11.74 7.15 14.25
C GLY A 121 10.79 6.82 15.41
N GLY A 122 10.97 5.63 15.97
CA GLY A 122 10.37 5.24 17.25
C GLY A 122 8.84 5.14 17.24
N GLU A 123 8.19 5.79 18.22
CA GLU A 123 6.72 5.83 18.30
C GLU A 123 6.10 6.81 17.28
N ILE A 124 6.82 7.86 16.90
CA ILE A 124 6.35 8.85 15.92
C ILE A 124 6.27 8.21 14.54
N GLU A 125 7.33 7.52 14.11
CA GLU A 125 7.33 6.77 12.85
C GLU A 125 6.17 5.75 12.80
N ARG A 126 5.99 4.94 13.85
CA ARG A 126 4.89 3.96 13.93
C ARG A 126 3.52 4.61 13.85
N THR A 127 3.33 5.73 14.53
CA THR A 127 2.08 6.49 14.47
C THR A 127 1.83 7.07 13.07
N ALA A 128 2.87 7.60 12.43
CA ALA A 128 2.79 8.14 11.08
C ALA A 128 2.43 7.06 10.05
N LEU A 129 3.06 5.88 10.12
CA LEU A 129 2.74 4.74 9.24
C LEU A 129 1.29 4.28 9.39
N ARG A 130 0.77 4.22 10.62
CA ARG A 130 -0.64 3.87 10.86
C ARG A 130 -1.62 4.96 10.41
N ALA A 131 -1.24 6.23 10.49
CA ALA A 131 -2.08 7.35 10.09
C ALA A 131 -2.12 7.58 8.56
N LEU A 132 -1.03 7.29 7.85
CA LEU A 132 -0.88 7.54 6.41
C LEU A 132 -2.06 7.05 5.53
N PRO A 133 -2.60 5.83 5.70
CA PRO A 133 -3.76 5.36 4.93
C PRO A 133 -5.02 6.23 5.05
N TYR A 134 -5.16 6.98 6.14
CA TYR A 134 -6.30 7.86 6.37
C TYR A 134 -6.16 9.23 5.70
N ALA A 135 -4.95 9.62 5.26
CA ALA A 135 -4.74 10.93 4.64
C ALA A 135 -5.51 11.06 3.31
N ASP A 136 -6.06 12.23 3.06
CA ASP A 136 -6.82 12.47 1.84
C ASP A 136 -5.93 12.47 0.59
N ASP A 137 -4.68 12.89 0.74
CA ASP A 137 -3.62 12.93 -0.26
C ASP A 137 -2.65 11.73 -0.17
N ALA A 138 -3.03 10.64 0.51
CA ALA A 138 -2.14 9.48 0.74
C ALA A 138 -1.51 8.87 -0.53
N ASP A 139 -2.13 9.04 -1.70
CA ASP A 139 -1.58 8.56 -2.97
C ASP A 139 -0.22 9.21 -3.29
N LEU A 140 0.03 10.45 -2.84
CA LEU A 140 1.34 11.12 -2.92
C LEU A 140 2.42 10.38 -2.13
N GLY A 141 2.02 9.60 -1.11
CA GLY A 141 2.93 8.86 -0.26
C GLY A 141 3.40 7.54 -0.83
N LEU A 142 2.75 7.01 -1.88
CA LEU A 142 3.03 5.64 -2.37
C LEU A 142 4.45 5.45 -2.89
N ALA A 143 4.93 6.34 -3.77
CA ALA A 143 6.30 6.22 -4.31
C ALA A 143 7.38 6.38 -3.23
N PRO A 144 7.39 7.45 -2.41
CA PRO A 144 8.39 7.60 -1.36
C PRO A 144 8.37 6.45 -0.34
N LEU A 145 7.18 5.97 0.03
CA LEU A 145 7.04 4.86 0.97
C LEU A 145 7.53 3.53 0.37
N ALA A 146 7.27 3.29 -0.91
CA ALA A 146 7.75 2.11 -1.62
C ALA A 146 9.28 2.12 -1.74
N GLU A 147 9.90 3.23 -2.13
CA GLU A 147 11.36 3.34 -2.17
C GLU A 147 11.99 3.15 -0.79
N ARG A 148 11.38 3.70 0.26
CA ARG A 148 11.81 3.45 1.65
C ARG A 148 11.68 1.96 2.02
N ALA A 149 10.60 1.29 1.61
CA ALA A 149 10.42 -0.15 1.80
C ALA A 149 11.47 -0.98 1.04
N ARG A 150 11.82 -0.61 -0.20
CA ARG A 150 12.87 -1.27 -0.99
C ARG A 150 14.23 -1.22 -0.28
N ALA A 151 14.56 -0.08 0.34
CA ALA A 151 15.81 0.13 1.06
C ALA A 151 15.79 -0.36 2.52
N ALA A 152 14.64 -0.70 3.08
CA ALA A 152 14.49 -1.03 4.48
C ALA A 152 15.09 -2.40 4.84
N PRO A 153 15.66 -2.56 6.04
CA PRO A 153 15.99 -3.88 6.57
C PRO A 153 14.71 -4.70 6.83
N VAL A 154 14.83 -6.03 6.77
CA VAL A 154 13.71 -6.97 6.97
C VAL A 154 12.93 -6.69 8.26
N ALA A 155 13.58 -6.28 9.35
CA ALA A 155 12.93 -5.98 10.63
C ALA A 155 11.96 -4.78 10.57
N SER A 156 12.22 -3.80 9.70
CA SER A 156 11.41 -2.58 9.55
C SER A 156 10.43 -2.65 8.38
N LEU A 157 10.52 -3.70 7.54
CA LEU A 157 9.74 -3.79 6.30
C LEU A 157 8.24 -4.02 6.54
N GLY A 158 7.86 -4.76 7.58
CA GLY A 158 6.45 -5.11 7.86
C GLY A 158 5.53 -3.88 7.96
N PRO A 159 5.78 -2.93 8.89
CA PRO A 159 4.97 -1.72 9.03
C PRO A 159 4.90 -0.86 7.76
N LEU A 160 5.97 -0.80 6.97
CA LEU A 160 5.99 -0.09 5.68
C LEU A 160 5.05 -0.73 4.66
N LEU A 161 5.08 -2.07 4.55
CA LEU A 161 4.20 -2.82 3.67
C LEU A 161 2.74 -2.78 4.11
N GLU A 162 2.46 -2.77 5.42
CA GLU A 162 1.11 -2.58 5.96
C GLU A 162 0.55 -1.20 5.59
N ALA A 163 1.36 -0.14 5.70
CA ALA A 163 0.96 1.20 5.28
C ALA A 163 0.75 1.28 3.76
N LEU A 164 1.64 0.69 2.95
CA LEU A 164 1.46 0.60 1.49
C LEU A 164 0.18 -0.15 1.12
N LEU A 165 -0.10 -1.29 1.74
CA LEU A 165 -1.34 -2.04 1.55
C LEU A 165 -2.56 -1.20 1.98
N GLY A 166 -2.47 -0.50 3.11
CA GLY A 166 -3.54 0.38 3.61
C GLY A 166 -3.90 1.48 2.61
N ILE A 167 -2.91 2.10 1.95
CA ILE A 167 -3.13 3.13 0.92
C ILE A 167 -3.62 2.48 -0.38
N ALA A 168 -2.94 1.43 -0.86
CA ALA A 168 -3.26 0.76 -2.11
C ALA A 168 -4.65 0.11 -2.09
N GLY A 169 -5.08 -0.44 -0.95
CA GLY A 169 -6.38 -1.09 -0.75
C GLY A 169 -7.57 -0.14 -0.64
N ARG A 170 -7.35 1.18 -0.64
CA ARG A 170 -8.46 2.15 -0.56
C ARG A 170 -9.36 2.05 -1.79
N PRO A 171 -10.70 2.13 -1.62
CA PRO A 171 -11.63 2.26 -2.73
C PRO A 171 -11.26 3.46 -3.61
N PRO A 172 -11.37 3.33 -4.95
CA PRO A 172 -11.11 4.44 -5.85
C PRO A 172 -12.05 5.61 -5.53
N ARG A 173 -11.49 6.81 -5.40
CA ARG A 173 -12.24 8.05 -5.20
C ARG A 173 -12.54 8.69 -6.56
N PRO A 174 -13.66 9.41 -6.73
CA PRO A 174 -14.01 10.10 -7.97
C PRO A 174 -13.20 11.39 -8.13
N ARG A 175 -11.87 11.26 -8.14
CA ARG A 175 -10.91 12.33 -8.35
C ARG A 175 -9.80 11.83 -9.27
N GLU A 176 -9.14 12.76 -9.93
CA GLU A 176 -7.92 12.44 -10.68
C GLU A 176 -6.81 11.99 -9.71
N PRO A 177 -6.00 10.97 -10.07
CA PRO A 177 -4.83 10.59 -9.29
C PRO A 177 -3.87 11.78 -9.13
N LEU A 178 -3.43 12.03 -7.89
CA LEU A 178 -2.56 13.17 -7.60
C LEU A 178 -1.14 13.00 -8.15
N ASP A 179 -0.65 11.75 -8.23
CA ASP A 179 0.67 11.41 -8.76
C ASP A 179 0.63 10.06 -9.52
N PRO A 180 0.26 10.07 -10.82
CA PRO A 180 0.19 8.86 -11.63
C PRO A 180 1.55 8.24 -11.94
N ASP A 181 2.63 9.02 -11.90
CA ASP A 181 4.00 8.51 -12.08
C ASP A 181 4.48 7.79 -10.81
N GLY A 182 4.26 8.39 -9.63
CA GLY A 182 4.57 7.77 -8.35
C GLY A 182 3.80 6.48 -8.10
N LEU A 183 2.54 6.40 -8.54
CA LEU A 183 1.77 5.15 -8.52
C LEU A 183 2.45 4.03 -9.32
N ARG A 184 2.98 4.35 -10.52
CA ARG A 184 3.69 3.38 -11.37
C ARG A 184 5.02 2.95 -10.76
N VAL A 185 5.75 3.87 -10.12
CA VAL A 185 6.98 3.55 -9.38
C VAL A 185 6.69 2.61 -8.22
N ALA A 186 5.72 2.95 -7.37
CA ALA A 186 5.32 2.12 -6.24
C ALA A 186 4.87 0.72 -6.66
N ALA A 187 4.10 0.64 -7.74
CA ALA A 187 3.67 -0.61 -8.34
C ALA A 187 4.85 -1.51 -8.78
N ALA A 188 5.86 -0.93 -9.44
CA ALA A 188 7.06 -1.66 -9.85
C ALA A 188 7.86 -2.17 -8.65
N VAL A 189 8.00 -1.35 -7.60
CA VAL A 189 8.68 -1.73 -6.35
C VAL A 189 7.95 -2.89 -5.65
N LEU A 190 6.62 -2.82 -5.52
CA LEU A 190 5.83 -3.87 -4.87
C LEU A 190 5.93 -5.19 -5.64
N LEU A 191 5.96 -5.13 -6.98
CA LEU A 191 6.17 -6.31 -7.80
C LEU A 191 7.56 -6.92 -7.58
N GLU A 192 8.60 -6.09 -7.51
CA GLU A 192 9.96 -6.54 -7.17
C GLU A 192 9.99 -7.22 -5.79
N LEU A 193 9.47 -6.56 -4.74
CA LEU A 193 9.44 -7.09 -3.38
C LEU A 193 8.62 -8.39 -3.28
N SER A 194 7.53 -8.52 -4.03
CA SER A 194 6.70 -9.74 -4.04
C SER A 194 7.46 -10.97 -4.58
N GLY A 195 8.41 -10.76 -5.50
CA GLY A 195 9.24 -11.79 -6.12
C GLY A 195 10.49 -12.17 -5.32
N ARG A 196 10.82 -11.44 -4.26
CA ARG A 196 12.03 -11.67 -3.45
C ARG A 196 11.88 -12.89 -2.54
N GLN A 197 12.51 -14.01 -2.93
CA GLN A 197 12.47 -15.27 -2.18
C GLN A 197 13.29 -15.24 -0.87
N ASP A 198 14.12 -14.21 -0.69
CA ASP A 198 14.90 -13.99 0.54
C ASP A 198 14.08 -13.32 1.67
N LEU A 199 12.88 -12.79 1.35
CA LEU A 199 12.00 -12.18 2.33
C LEU A 199 11.11 -13.22 3.05
N PRO A 200 10.77 -12.99 4.33
CA PRO A 200 9.76 -13.79 5.04
C PRO A 200 8.43 -13.86 4.27
N ALA A 201 7.80 -15.04 4.27
CA ALA A 201 6.54 -15.27 3.55
C ALA A 201 5.44 -14.27 3.93
N ALA A 202 5.33 -13.89 5.21
CA ALA A 202 4.36 -12.88 5.65
C ALA A 202 4.57 -11.50 5.00
N GLN A 203 5.82 -11.06 4.83
CA GLN A 203 6.15 -9.79 4.19
C GLN A 203 5.92 -9.87 2.68
N ARG A 204 6.31 -10.98 2.05
CA ARG A 204 5.99 -11.23 0.64
C ARG A 204 4.48 -11.21 0.39
N ALA A 205 3.69 -11.83 1.26
CA ALA A 205 2.23 -11.83 1.16
C ALA A 205 1.65 -10.42 1.23
N LEU A 206 2.13 -9.55 2.13
CA LEU A 206 1.72 -8.14 2.17
C LEU A 206 2.05 -7.40 0.87
N ALA A 207 3.25 -7.61 0.32
CA ALA A 207 3.65 -7.01 -0.96
C ALA A 207 2.77 -7.51 -2.12
N ILE A 208 2.45 -8.81 -2.17
CA ILE A 208 1.52 -9.41 -3.15
C ILE A 208 0.12 -8.79 -3.02
N SER A 209 -0.41 -8.70 -1.79
CA SER A 209 -1.72 -8.08 -1.55
C SER A 209 -1.76 -6.62 -1.98
N ALA A 210 -0.71 -5.85 -1.69
CA ALA A 210 -0.63 -4.44 -2.10
C ALA A 210 -0.52 -4.32 -3.63
N ALA A 211 0.29 -5.17 -4.29
CA ALA A 211 0.39 -5.22 -5.74
C ALA A 211 -0.97 -5.55 -6.40
N ARG A 212 -1.74 -6.48 -5.83
CA ARG A 212 -3.09 -6.81 -6.31
C ARG A 212 -4.05 -5.64 -6.19
N ALA A 213 -4.02 -4.95 -5.06
CA ALA A 213 -4.85 -3.76 -4.88
C ALA A 213 -4.55 -2.66 -5.91
N LEU A 214 -3.29 -2.55 -6.37
CA LEU A 214 -2.93 -1.66 -7.49
C LEU A 214 -3.33 -2.23 -8.86
N ALA A 215 -3.27 -3.56 -9.05
CA ALA A 215 -3.75 -4.22 -10.26
C ALA A 215 -5.27 -4.07 -10.45
N ASP A 216 -6.05 -4.13 -9.36
CA ASP A 216 -7.50 -3.87 -9.36
C ASP A 216 -7.83 -2.44 -9.83
N LYS A 217 -6.86 -1.51 -9.69
CA LYS A 217 -6.94 -0.13 -10.19
C LYS A 217 -6.40 0.03 -11.61
N GLY A 218 -6.02 -1.05 -12.28
CA GLY A 218 -5.46 -1.05 -13.63
C GLY A 218 -4.02 -0.53 -13.73
N LEU A 219 -3.30 -0.44 -12.60
CA LEU A 219 -1.92 0.07 -12.57
C LEU A 219 -0.87 -1.02 -12.81
N LEU A 220 -1.26 -2.28 -12.66
CA LEU A 220 -0.43 -3.46 -12.86
C LEU A 220 -1.18 -4.52 -13.65
N ASP A 221 -0.43 -5.32 -14.41
CA ASP A 221 -0.95 -6.55 -15.00
C ASP A 221 -1.05 -7.64 -13.92
N PRO A 222 -2.27 -8.15 -13.59
CA PRO A 222 -2.45 -9.19 -12.60
C PRO A 222 -1.64 -10.46 -12.89
N GLY A 223 -1.39 -10.78 -14.17
CA GLY A 223 -0.63 -11.98 -14.56
C GLY A 223 0.84 -11.94 -14.19
N ARG A 224 1.38 -10.77 -13.82
CA ARG A 224 2.76 -10.62 -13.36
C ARG A 224 2.93 -10.85 -11.87
N ILE A 225 1.86 -10.82 -11.09
CA ILE A 225 1.91 -10.91 -9.63
C ILE A 225 2.06 -12.37 -9.21
N PRO A 226 3.06 -12.72 -8.36
CA PRO A 226 3.21 -14.07 -7.84
C PRO A 226 1.95 -14.56 -7.10
N ALA A 227 1.62 -15.84 -7.29
CA ALA A 227 0.46 -16.51 -6.68
C ALA A 227 0.88 -17.66 -5.74
N ASP A 228 2.18 -17.81 -5.46
CA ASP A 228 2.74 -18.92 -4.68
C ASP A 228 2.35 -18.88 -3.19
N LEU A 229 1.89 -17.73 -2.70
CA LEU A 229 1.45 -17.52 -1.31
C LEU A 229 -0.06 -17.34 -1.18
N ASP A 230 -0.82 -17.66 -2.22
CA ASP A 230 -2.27 -17.69 -2.09
C ASP A 230 -2.67 -18.78 -1.12
N PRO A 231 -3.61 -18.51 -0.18
CA PRO A 231 -4.18 -19.60 0.58
C PRO A 231 -4.77 -20.54 -0.45
N ASP A 232 -4.20 -21.75 -0.54
CA ASP A 232 -4.57 -22.75 -1.53
C ASP A 232 -6.07 -22.66 -1.74
N VAL A 233 -6.46 -22.28 -2.96
CA VAL A 233 -7.83 -22.45 -3.42
C VAL A 233 -8.01 -23.95 -3.42
N SER A 234 -8.27 -24.49 -2.23
CA SER A 234 -8.35 -25.91 -1.97
C SER A 234 -9.31 -26.39 -3.04
N PRO A 235 -8.95 -27.38 -3.86
CA PRO A 235 -9.83 -27.92 -4.88
C PRO A 235 -10.97 -28.68 -4.20
N GLN A 236 -11.76 -27.99 -3.37
CA GLN A 236 -13.01 -28.42 -2.80
C GLN A 236 -14.03 -28.35 -3.92
N GLY A 237 -14.09 -29.39 -4.75
CA GLY A 237 -15.15 -29.48 -5.75
C GLY A 237 -15.02 -30.50 -6.87
N SER A 238 -13.89 -31.19 -7.07
CA SER A 238 -13.79 -32.21 -8.14
C SER A 238 -14.25 -33.62 -7.72
N ALA A 239 -15.03 -33.75 -6.64
CA ALA A 239 -15.52 -35.04 -6.16
C ALA A 239 -17.01 -35.00 -5.78
N ALA A 240 -17.89 -35.08 -6.78
CA ALA A 240 -19.25 -35.65 -6.64
C ALA A 240 -19.87 -35.97 -8.01
N GLY A 241 -19.10 -36.65 -8.87
CA GLY A 241 -19.59 -37.31 -10.07
C GLY A 241 -19.61 -38.82 -9.90
N GLN A 242 -20.27 -39.34 -8.87
CA GLN A 242 -20.57 -40.78 -8.76
C GLN A 242 -21.96 -41.01 -9.35
N ALA A 243 -22.03 -41.33 -10.64
CA ALA A 243 -23.25 -41.82 -11.25
C ALA A 243 -23.52 -43.25 -10.72
N PRO A 244 -24.74 -43.57 -10.23
CA PRO A 244 -25.09 -44.93 -9.87
C PRO A 244 -25.37 -45.78 -11.13
N PRO A 245 -25.23 -47.12 -11.04
CA PRO A 245 -25.37 -48.06 -12.15
C PRO A 245 -26.80 -48.23 -12.66
#